data_AF-A0A8C5LSL7-F1
#
_entry.id   AF-A0A8C5LSL7-F1
#
_cell.length_a   1.000
_cell.length_b   1.000
_cell.length_c   1.000
_cell.angle_alpha   90.00
_cell.angle_beta   90.00
_cell.angle_gamma   90.00
#
_symmetry.space_group_name_H-M   'P 1'
#
loop_
_entity.id
_entity.type
_entity.pdbx_description
1 polymer ?
#
loop_
_entity_poly.entity_id
_entity_poly.type
_entity_poly.pdbx_seq_one_letter_code
_entity_poly.pdbx_strand_id
1 'polypeptide(L)'
;MRSARAAFCLLLPGGNHVTGVLWRQQADMGKNTRVVLLFGGFVAAVAAAFYPIYFYPMMHIEEFKKEQAVNRSDVVQEDVQPVGLKVWSDPFARK
;
A
#
# COMPACT_ATOMS: atom_id res chain seq x y z
N MET A 1 4.92 28.78 27.22
CA MET A 1 5.48 30.09 26.79
C MET A 1 4.31 30.98 26.40
N ARG A 2 4.20 32.16 27.02
CA ARG A 2 3.09 33.10 26.83
C ARG A 2 3.13 33.65 25.41
N SER A 3 2.15 33.31 24.59
CA SER A 3 2.03 33.84 23.22
C SER A 3 1.51 35.27 23.30
N ALA A 4 2.35 36.22 22.90
CA ALA A 4 2.00 37.62 22.78
C ALA A 4 0.95 37.79 21.67
N ARG A 5 -0.22 38.30 22.03
CA ARG A 5 -1.23 38.77 21.08
C ARG A 5 -0.75 40.10 20.50
N ALA A 6 -0.24 40.09 19.28
CA ALA A 6 -0.12 41.31 18.49
C ALA A 6 -1.50 41.64 17.91
N ALA A 7 -2.28 42.44 18.64
CA ALA A 7 -3.47 43.08 18.09
C ALA A 7 -3.00 44.28 17.25
N PHE A 8 -2.87 44.07 15.94
CA PHE A 8 -2.65 45.17 15.00
C PHE A 8 -3.97 45.93 14.84
N CYS A 9 -4.15 46.96 15.65
CA CYS A 9 -5.34 47.80 15.65
C CYS A 9 -5.12 48.96 14.66
N LEU A 10 -5.44 48.75 13.38
CA LEU A 10 -5.63 49.87 12.46
C LEU A 10 -7.03 50.45 12.67
N LEU A 11 -7.07 51.65 13.25
CA LEU A 11 -8.26 52.48 13.33
C LEU A 11 -8.64 52.95 11.92
N LEU A 12 -9.64 52.31 11.32
CA LEU A 12 -10.39 52.87 10.19
C LEU A 12 -11.77 53.32 10.69
N PRO A 13 -12.23 54.54 10.35
CA PRO A 13 -13.51 55.04 10.81
C PRO A 13 -14.63 54.56 9.89
N GLY A 14 -15.61 53.88 10.47
CA GLY A 14 -16.95 53.73 9.90
C GLY A 14 -17.17 52.49 9.04
N GLY A 15 -18.21 51.73 9.42
CA GLY A 15 -18.87 50.78 8.52
C GLY A 15 -18.82 49.33 8.99
N ASN A 16 -19.78 48.95 9.84
CA ASN A 16 -20.43 47.63 9.87
C ASN A 16 -19.49 46.40 9.82
N HIS A 17 -18.80 46.12 10.92
CA HIS A 17 -17.91 44.97 11.01
C HIS A 17 -18.63 43.68 11.44
N VAL A 18 -19.19 42.96 10.46
CA VAL A 18 -19.25 41.49 10.55
C VAL A 18 -17.84 40.96 10.33
N THR A 19 -17.01 40.96 11.38
CA THR A 19 -15.73 40.26 11.36
C THR A 19 -16.02 38.77 11.51
N GLY A 20 -16.04 38.07 10.38
CA GLY A 20 -16.06 36.62 10.34
C GLY A 20 -14.90 36.06 11.15
N VAL A 21 -15.20 35.58 12.35
CA VAL A 21 -14.34 34.68 13.10
C VAL A 21 -14.56 33.30 12.47
N LEU A 22 -13.65 32.84 11.62
CA LEU A 22 -13.65 31.42 11.25
C LEU A 22 -12.23 30.89 11.02
N TRP A 23 -11.60 30.60 12.16
CA TRP A 23 -10.68 29.49 12.41
C TRP A 23 -9.59 29.21 11.37
N ARG A 24 -8.36 29.68 11.64
CA ARG A 24 -7.19 28.87 11.30
C ARG A 24 -7.33 27.58 12.09
N GLN A 25 -7.76 26.52 11.41
CA GLN A 25 -7.78 25.16 11.95
C GLN A 25 -6.33 24.80 12.30
N GLN A 26 -5.91 25.07 13.53
CA GLN A 26 -4.71 24.48 14.07
C GLN A 26 -5.05 23.02 14.32
N ALA A 27 -4.85 22.19 13.29
CA ALA A 27 -4.74 20.76 13.48
C ALA A 27 -3.57 20.54 14.44
N ASP A 28 -3.88 20.14 15.67
CA ASP A 28 -2.89 19.77 16.68
C ASP A 28 -2.22 18.47 16.22
N MET A 29 -1.17 18.61 15.40
CA MET A 29 -0.35 17.52 14.88
C MET A 29 0.62 16.97 15.94
N GLY A 30 0.40 17.22 17.23
CA GLY A 30 1.33 16.84 18.30
C GLY A 30 0.96 15.55 19.03
N LYS A 31 -0.34 15.28 19.21
CA LYS A 31 -0.79 14.26 20.16
C LYS A 31 -0.77 12.84 19.58
N ASN A 32 -1.01 12.69 18.27
CA ASN A 32 -1.18 11.38 17.63
C ASN A 32 -0.01 10.97 16.73
N THR A 33 1.01 11.83 16.55
CA THR A 33 2.13 11.58 15.63
C THR A 33 2.94 10.36 16.01
N ARG A 34 3.11 10.08 17.30
CA ARG A 34 3.80 8.86 17.76
C ARG A 34 3.04 7.60 17.31
N VAL A 35 1.71 7.59 17.44
CA VAL A 35 0.87 6.45 17.04
C VAL A 35 0.91 6.28 15.53
N VAL A 36 0.81 7.38 14.76
CA VAL A 36 0.90 7.35 13.29
C VAL A 36 2.26 6.82 12.83
N LEU A 37 3.36 7.22 13.46
CA LEU A 37 4.69 6.73 13.12
C LEU A 37 4.86 5.25 13.45
N LEU A 38 4.35 4.78 14.60
CA LEU A 38 4.44 3.38 14.98
C LEU A 38 3.59 2.48 14.08
N PHE A 39 2.33 2.85 13.83
CA PHE A 39 1.46 2.07 12.94
C PHE A 39 1.91 2.16 11.49
N GLY A 40 2.25 3.36 11.01
CA GLY A 40 2.76 3.55 9.65
C GLY A 40 4.07 2.81 9.43
N GLY A 41 5.00 2.86 10.39
CA GLY A 41 6.25 2.11 10.35
C GLY A 41 6.03 0.60 10.39
N PHE A 42 5.08 0.12 11.20
CA PHE A 42 4.71 -1.30 11.23
C PHE A 42 4.15 -1.78 9.90
N VAL A 43 3.18 -1.06 9.32
CA VAL A 43 2.61 -1.41 8.00
C VAL A 43 3.68 -1.35 6.91
N ALA A 44 4.58 -0.36 6.94
CA ALA A 44 5.68 -0.27 6.01
C ALA A 44 6.66 -1.45 6.13
N ALA A 45 6.99 -1.88 7.36
CA ALA A 45 7.83 -3.05 7.60
C ALA A 45 7.18 -4.35 7.07
N VAL A 46 5.88 -4.52 7.30
CA VAL A 46 5.12 -5.66 6.77
C VAL A 46 5.14 -5.65 5.24
N ALA A 47 4.82 -4.52 4.61
CA ALA A 47 4.85 -4.40 3.15
C ALA A 47 6.25 -4.67 2.57
N ALA A 48 7.31 -4.18 3.21
CA ALA A 48 8.68 -4.42 2.79
C ALA A 48 9.05 -5.91 2.89
N ALA A 49 8.66 -6.60 3.97
CA ALA A 49 8.90 -8.03 4.14
C ALA A 49 8.15 -8.88 3.09
N PHE A 50 6.93 -8.47 2.71
CA PHE A 50 6.13 -9.17 1.70
C PHE A 50 6.43 -8.77 0.25
N TYR A 51 7.21 -7.71 0.03
CA TYR A 51 7.60 -7.22 -1.29
C TYR A 51 8.20 -8.30 -2.21
N PRO A 52 9.20 -9.10 -1.79
CA PRO A 52 9.81 -10.12 -2.65
C PRO A 52 8.87 -11.29 -2.98
N ILE A 53 7.83 -11.53 -2.17
CA ILE A 53 6.93 -12.67 -2.35
C ILE A 53 5.79 -12.32 -3.32
N TYR A 54 5.22 -11.12 -3.20
CA TYR A 54 4.04 -10.74 -4.00
C TYR A 54 4.39 -9.85 -5.18
N PHE A 55 5.11 -8.75 -4.96
CA PHE A 55 5.29 -7.72 -5.98
C PHE A 55 6.42 -8.06 -6.94
N TYR A 56 7.54 -8.56 -6.42
CA TYR A 56 8.69 -8.90 -7.24
C TYR A 56 8.37 -9.94 -8.34
N PRO A 57 7.68 -11.06 -8.07
CA PRO A 57 7.37 -12.05 -9.10
C PRO A 57 6.35 -11.55 -10.11
N MET A 58 5.43 -10.66 -9.69
CA MET A 58 4.46 -10.04 -10.59
C MET A 58 5.09 -9.04 -11.55
N MET A 59 6.25 -8.46 -11.21
CA MET A 59 6.99 -7.58 -12.14
C MET A 59 7.94 -8.36 -13.06
N HIS A 60 8.33 -9.59 -12.70
CA HIS A 60 9.30 -10.41 -13.43
C HIS A 60 8.69 -11.72 -13.96
N ILE A 61 7.46 -11.65 -14.47
CA ILE A 61 6.67 -12.82 -14.85
C ILE A 61 7.39 -13.71 -15.87
N GLU A 62 8.07 -13.12 -16.87
CA GLU A 62 8.74 -13.88 -17.92
C GLU A 62 9.93 -14.68 -17.41
N GLU A 63 10.71 -14.10 -16.50
CA GLU A 63 11.90 -14.73 -15.91
C GLU A 63 11.48 -15.93 -15.05
N PHE A 64 10.53 -15.72 -14.15
CA PHE A 64 9.99 -16.80 -13.31
C PHE A 64 9.32 -17.91 -14.15
N LYS A 65 8.63 -17.57 -15.24
CA LYS A 65 8.08 -18.59 -16.15
C LYS A 65 9.18 -19.42 -16.83
N LYS A 66 10.27 -18.79 -17.26
CA LYS A 66 11.41 -19.49 -17.87
C LYS A 66 12.07 -20.41 -16.85
N GLU A 67 12.36 -19.92 -15.65
CA GLU A 67 12.92 -20.73 -14.57
C GLU A 67 12.00 -21.90 -14.19
N GLN A 68 10.69 -21.67 -14.12
CA GLN A 68 9.72 -22.73 -13.85
C GLN A 68 9.63 -23.76 -14.97
N ALA A 69 9.76 -23.35 -16.23
CA ALA A 69 9.79 -24.26 -17.36
C ALA A 69 11.04 -25.15 -17.35
N VAL A 70 12.19 -24.57 -16.97
CA VAL A 70 13.45 -25.32 -16.81
C VAL A 70 13.37 -26.27 -15.60
N ASN A 71 12.89 -25.81 -14.44
CA ASN A 71 12.78 -26.65 -13.25
C ASN A 71 11.70 -27.74 -13.34
N ARG A 72 10.76 -27.62 -14.30
CA ARG A 72 9.67 -28.59 -14.52
C ARG A 72 9.79 -29.33 -15.86
N SER A 73 10.91 -29.24 -16.56
CA SER A 73 11.14 -30.02 -17.78
C SER A 73 11.10 -31.52 -17.52
N ASP A 74 11.49 -31.93 -16.31
CA ASP A 74 11.68 -33.33 -15.95
C ASP A 74 10.41 -33.95 -15.35
N VAL A 75 9.31 -33.18 -15.26
CA VAL A 75 8.02 -33.65 -14.74
C VAL A 75 7.13 -34.03 -15.92
N VAL A 76 7.23 -35.29 -16.34
CA VAL A 76 6.29 -35.93 -17.27
C VAL A 76 5.00 -36.21 -16.48
N GLN A 77 3.94 -35.46 -16.74
CA GLN A 77 2.69 -35.52 -15.96
C GLN A 77 1.99 -36.88 -16.08
N GLU A 78 2.29 -37.61 -17.15
CA GLU A 78 1.83 -38.96 -17.45
C GLU A 78 2.43 -39.99 -16.49
N ASP A 79 3.67 -39.79 -16.04
CA ASP A 79 4.41 -40.75 -15.18
C ASP A 79 4.13 -40.54 -13.68
N VAL A 80 3.75 -39.31 -13.29
CA VAL A 80 3.33 -39.00 -11.92
C VAL A 80 1.95 -39.56 -11.61
N GLN A 81 1.13 -39.82 -12.64
CA GLN A 81 -0.24 -40.28 -12.45
C GLN A 81 -0.33 -41.81 -12.32
N PRO A 82 -1.20 -42.30 -11.42
CA PRO A 82 -1.42 -43.73 -11.28
C PRO A 82 -1.91 -44.34 -12.61
N VAL A 83 -1.33 -45.49 -12.98
CA VAL A 83 -1.63 -46.20 -14.23
C VAL A 83 -3.12 -46.51 -14.37
N GLY A 84 -3.69 -46.24 -15.55
CA GLY A 84 -5.08 -46.55 -15.89
C GLY A 84 -6.10 -45.40 -15.74
N LEU A 85 -5.66 -44.21 -15.35
CA LEU A 85 -6.51 -43.00 -15.29
C LEU A 85 -6.12 -42.02 -16.41
N LYS A 86 -7.11 -41.34 -17.02
CA LYS A 86 -6.83 -40.31 -18.02
C LYS A 86 -6.08 -39.16 -17.35
N VAL A 87 -5.01 -38.71 -17.99
CA VAL A 87 -4.25 -37.54 -17.55
C VAL A 87 -5.17 -36.32 -17.53
N TRP A 88 -5.41 -35.75 -16.35
CA TRP A 88 -6.08 -34.45 -16.22
C TRP A 88 -5.10 -33.35 -16.61
N SER A 89 -4.80 -33.25 -17.90
CA SER A 89 -3.84 -32.26 -18.41
C SER A 89 -4.50 -30.92 -18.72
N ASP A 90 -5.79 -30.90 -19.03
CA ASP A 90 -6.57 -29.66 -19.22
C ASP A 90 -8.09 -29.93 -19.16
N PRO A 91 -8.82 -29.40 -18.15
CA PRO A 91 -10.28 -29.55 -18.07
C PRO A 91 -11.06 -28.66 -19.04
N PHE A 92 -10.41 -27.71 -19.71
CA PHE A 92 -11.02 -26.75 -20.61
C PHE A 92 -10.48 -26.80 -22.04
N ALA A 93 -9.61 -27.77 -22.35
CA ALA A 93 -9.19 -28.04 -23.72
C ALA A 93 -10.43 -28.27 -24.59
N ARG A 94 -10.71 -27.32 -25.48
CA ARG A 94 -11.77 -27.49 -26.47
C ARG A 94 -11.29 -28.50 -27.51
N LYS A 95 -12.11 -29.54 -27.73
CA LYS A 95 -11.92 -30.55 -28.78
C LYS A 95 -11.87 -29.91 -30.16
#